data_AF-A4S8E1-F1
#
_entry.id   AF-A4S8E1-F1
#
_cell.length_a   1.000
_cell.length_b   1.000
_cell.length_c   1.000
_cell.angle_alpha   90.00
_cell.angle_beta   90.00
_cell.angle_gamma   90.00
#
_symmetry.space_group_name_H-M   'P 1'
#
loop_
_entity.id
_entity.type
_entity.pdbx_description
1 polymer ?
#
loop_
_entity_poly.entity_id
_entity_poly.type
_entity_poly.pdbx_seq_one_letter_code
_entity_poly.pdbx_strand_id
1 'polypeptide(L)'
;MNFRNVDQYATAMQHYFTLFGVTLFLNPDKFWSATAGVMPLRYFNAVGAATTQSGFFARMTGLGFLILVLGKRLGTSNAVFAKQCNAFHAFTLKMFYDCARVTYARRQTVEFVAQTWKLQVAVNVALLLWGTSTTGGLKNMLKRD
;
A
#
# COMPACT_ATOMS: atom_id res chain seq x y z
N MET A 1 -18.44 16.40 8.74
CA MET A 1 -17.24 15.87 8.04
C MET A 1 -16.17 16.94 8.16
N ASN A 2 -14.96 16.62 8.61
CA ASN A 2 -13.90 17.62 8.75
C ASN A 2 -13.15 17.73 7.41
N PHE A 3 -13.67 18.56 6.50
CA PHE A 3 -13.23 18.62 5.09
C PHE A 3 -11.71 18.78 4.93
N ARG A 4 -11.09 19.60 5.80
CA ARG A 4 -9.64 19.81 5.82
C ARG A 4 -8.83 18.53 6.06
N ASN A 5 -9.36 17.60 6.88
CA ASN A 5 -8.69 16.34 7.19
C ASN A 5 -8.82 15.32 6.04
N VAL A 6 -9.95 15.35 5.32
CA VAL A 6 -10.14 14.51 4.11
C VAL A 6 -9.18 14.93 3.01
N ASP A 7 -9.00 16.24 2.80
CA ASP A 7 -8.07 16.75 1.78
C ASP A 7 -6.61 16.39 2.10
N GLN A 8 -6.21 16.51 3.37
CA GLN A 8 -4.88 16.11 3.83
C GLN A 8 -4.63 14.61 3.63
N TYR A 9 -5.59 13.77 4.01
CA TYR A 9 -5.50 12.33 3.80
C TYR A 9 -5.43 11.98 2.30
N ALA A 10 -6.30 12.56 1.48
CA ALA A 10 -6.31 12.33 0.04
C ALA A 10 -4.99 12.74 -0.62
N THR A 11 -4.42 13.88 -0.26
CA THR A 11 -3.09 14.31 -0.76
C THR A 11 -2.00 13.35 -0.34
N ALA A 12 -1.96 12.95 0.93
CA ALA A 12 -0.98 11.99 1.45
C ALA A 12 -1.08 10.65 0.72
N MET A 13 -2.29 10.13 0.52
CA MET A 13 -2.53 8.89 -0.21
C MET A 13 -2.14 9.01 -1.68
N GLN A 14 -2.42 10.14 -2.32
CA GLN A 14 -2.01 10.38 -3.70
C GLN A 14 -0.49 10.28 -3.84
N HIS A 15 0.29 10.86 -2.94
CA HIS A 15 1.75 10.72 -2.95
C HIS A 15 2.21 9.30 -2.65
N TYR A 16 1.62 8.65 -1.63
CA TYR A 16 1.91 7.27 -1.25
C TYR A 16 1.71 6.31 -2.43
N PHE A 17 0.51 6.30 -3.02
CA PHE A 17 0.19 5.43 -4.15
C PHE A 17 0.96 5.81 -5.43
N THR A 18 1.30 7.09 -5.64
CA THR A 18 2.17 7.47 -6.77
C THR A 18 3.57 6.88 -6.61
N LEU A 19 4.18 7.02 -5.43
CA LEU A 19 5.53 6.50 -5.17
C LEU A 19 5.56 4.99 -5.38
N PHE A 20 4.67 4.24 -4.73
CA PHE A 20 4.61 2.79 -4.90
C PHE A 20 4.22 2.40 -6.33
N GLY A 21 3.30 3.13 -6.96
CA GLY A 21 2.87 2.89 -8.33
C GLY A 21 4.02 2.97 -9.32
N VAL A 22 4.76 4.07 -9.32
CA VAL A 22 5.90 4.30 -10.23
C VAL A 22 7.03 3.29 -9.96
N THR A 23 7.40 3.11 -8.70
CA THR A 23 8.57 2.31 -8.34
C THR A 23 8.35 0.82 -8.57
N LEU A 24 7.15 0.30 -8.30
CA LEU A 24 6.81 -1.11 -8.56
C LEU A 24 6.55 -1.39 -10.04
N PHE A 25 5.94 -0.44 -10.77
CA PHE A 25 5.61 -0.63 -12.19
C PHE A 25 6.83 -0.56 -13.11
N LEU A 26 7.69 0.44 -12.94
CA LEU A 26 8.79 0.67 -13.89
C LEU A 26 9.96 -0.28 -13.66
N ASN A 27 10.49 -0.32 -12.43
CA ASN A 27 11.65 -1.14 -12.12
C ASN A 27 11.74 -1.44 -10.62
N PRO A 28 11.01 -2.44 -10.13
CA PRO A 28 10.93 -2.74 -8.69
C PRO A 28 12.30 -3.04 -8.09
N ASP A 29 13.20 -3.75 -8.78
CA ASP A 29 14.52 -4.10 -8.25
C ASP A 29 15.47 -2.90 -8.14
N LYS A 30 15.32 -1.90 -9.03
CA LYS A 30 16.07 -0.64 -8.95
C LYS A 30 15.70 0.17 -7.71
N PHE A 31 14.44 0.10 -7.27
CA PHE A 31 13.98 0.89 -6.13
C PHE A 31 14.02 0.10 -4.82
N TRP A 32 13.59 -1.15 -4.86
CA TRP A 32 13.36 -2.02 -3.71
C TRP A 32 14.24 -3.26 -3.85
N SER A 33 15.51 -3.17 -3.50
CA SER A 33 16.38 -4.35 -3.42
C SER A 33 17.23 -4.35 -2.15
N ALA A 34 17.75 -5.53 -1.81
CA ALA A 34 18.52 -5.76 -0.60
C ALA A 34 19.72 -4.81 -0.44
N THR A 35 20.43 -4.51 -1.53
CA THR A 35 21.75 -3.88 -1.46
C THR A 35 21.95 -2.70 -2.40
N ALA A 36 21.29 -2.67 -3.56
CA ALA A 36 21.56 -1.69 -4.63
C ALA A 36 20.34 -0.81 -4.98
N GLY A 37 19.25 -0.93 -4.22
CA GLY A 37 18.03 -0.18 -4.45
C GLY A 37 18.17 1.28 -4.03
N VAL A 38 17.47 2.18 -4.70
CA VAL A 38 17.35 3.59 -4.25
C VAL A 38 16.77 3.67 -2.84
N MET A 39 15.88 2.75 -2.49
CA MET A 39 15.34 2.54 -1.14
C MET A 39 15.72 1.13 -0.67
N PRO A 40 16.96 0.93 -0.19
CA PRO A 40 17.48 -0.39 0.09
C PRO A 40 16.72 -1.04 1.24
N LEU A 41 16.15 -2.21 0.98
CA LEU A 41 15.44 -3.03 1.96
C LEU A 41 16.22 -4.33 2.13
N ARG A 42 17.14 -4.37 3.11
CA ARG A 42 18.18 -5.41 3.31
C ARG A 42 17.74 -6.89 3.23
N TYR A 43 16.44 -7.17 3.26
CA TYR A 43 15.87 -8.51 3.25
C TYR A 43 14.76 -8.68 2.20
N PHE A 44 14.65 -7.72 1.30
CA PHE A 44 13.80 -7.80 0.12
C PHE A 44 14.64 -8.35 -1.03
N ASN A 45 14.38 -9.60 -1.39
CA ASN A 45 14.98 -10.20 -2.58
C ASN A 45 14.46 -9.49 -3.82
N ALA A 46 15.30 -9.42 -4.85
CA ALA A 46 14.87 -8.94 -6.15
C ALA A 46 13.61 -9.71 -6.60
N VAL A 47 12.59 -8.99 -7.04
CA VAL A 47 11.38 -9.59 -7.61
C VAL A 47 11.63 -10.05 -9.05
N GLY A 48 12.65 -9.50 -9.71
CA GLY A 48 13.10 -9.90 -11.03
C GLY A 48 12.38 -9.21 -12.20
N ALA A 49 12.67 -9.73 -13.39
CA ALA A 49 12.09 -9.26 -14.65
C ALA A 49 10.56 -9.45 -14.70
N ALA A 50 9.88 -8.73 -15.59
CA ALA A 50 8.43 -8.86 -15.78
C ALA A 50 8.00 -10.27 -16.23
N THR A 51 8.94 -11.10 -16.71
CA THR A 51 8.73 -12.50 -17.11
C THR A 51 8.70 -13.47 -15.93
N THR A 52 9.11 -13.05 -14.73
CA THR A 52 8.98 -13.85 -13.51
C THR A 52 7.63 -13.58 -12.84
N GLN A 53 7.07 -14.57 -12.13
CA GLN A 53 5.79 -14.40 -11.45
C GLN A 53 5.80 -13.25 -10.44
N SER A 54 6.88 -13.13 -9.65
CA SER A 54 7.07 -12.05 -8.68
C SER A 54 7.24 -10.68 -9.34
N GLY A 55 8.02 -10.61 -10.44
CA GLY A 55 8.26 -9.37 -11.17
C GLY A 55 7.03 -8.89 -11.94
N PHE A 56 6.23 -9.80 -12.50
CA PHE A 56 4.93 -9.50 -13.09
C PHE A 56 3.95 -8.96 -12.04
N PHE A 57 3.82 -9.66 -10.91
CA PHE A 57 2.91 -9.27 -9.83
C PHE A 57 3.22 -7.87 -9.26
N ALA A 58 4.51 -7.58 -9.02
CA ALA A 58 4.94 -6.26 -8.55
C ALA A 58 4.52 -5.16 -9.54
N ARG A 59 4.73 -5.38 -10.83
CA ARG A 59 4.39 -4.40 -11.87
C ARG A 59 2.89 -4.20 -12.00
N MET A 60 2.10 -5.27 -11.98
CA MET A 60 0.63 -5.17 -12.01
C MET A 60 0.07 -4.44 -10.78
N THR A 61 0.66 -4.66 -9.60
CA THR A 61 0.33 -3.93 -8.38
C THR A 61 0.62 -2.44 -8.55
N GLY A 62 1.80 -2.09 -9.07
CA GLY A 62 2.19 -0.71 -9.37
C GLY A 62 1.24 -0.05 -10.38
N LEU A 63 0.86 -0.76 -11.45
CA LEU A 63 -0.12 -0.29 -12.42
C LEU A 63 -1.48 0.01 -11.78
N GLY A 64 -1.96 -0.86 -10.88
CA GLY A 64 -3.20 -0.63 -10.13
C GLY A 64 -3.16 0.66 -9.31
N PHE A 65 -2.03 0.95 -8.64
CA PHE A 65 -1.86 2.21 -7.90
C PHE A 65 -1.83 3.43 -8.81
N LEU A 66 -1.19 3.31 -9.98
CA LEU A 66 -1.17 4.38 -10.97
C LEU A 66 -2.59 4.66 -11.51
N ILE A 67 -3.38 3.63 -11.81
CA ILE A 67 -4.78 3.79 -12.23
C ILE A 67 -5.59 4.51 -11.16
N LEU A 68 -5.42 4.14 -9.89
CA LEU A 68 -6.10 4.78 -8.77
C LEU A 68 -5.76 6.28 -8.69
N VAL A 69 -4.48 6.63 -8.79
CA VAL A 69 -4.01 8.02 -8.79
C VAL A 69 -4.46 8.79 -10.04
N LEU A 70 -4.48 8.15 -11.22
CA LEU A 70 -4.98 8.76 -12.44
C LEU A 70 -6.47 9.08 -12.32
N GLY A 71 -7.27 8.16 -11.76
CA GLY A 71 -8.68 8.42 -11.45
C GLY A 71 -8.86 9.65 -10.55
N LYS A 72 -7.98 9.84 -9.56
CA LYS A 72 -7.95 11.05 -8.72
C LYS A 72 -7.67 12.32 -9.52
N ARG A 73 -6.70 12.28 -10.45
CA ARG A 73 -6.35 13.41 -11.32
C ARG A 73 -7.43 13.73 -12.35
N LEU A 74 -8.18 12.71 -12.79
CA LEU A 74 -9.26 12.83 -13.78
C LEU A 74 -10.62 13.23 -13.18
N GLY A 75 -10.67 13.65 -11.92
CA GLY A 75 -11.86 14.26 -11.33
C GLY A 75 -12.54 13.45 -10.21
N THR A 76 -11.96 12.33 -9.77
CA THR A 76 -12.48 11.64 -8.58
C THR A 76 -12.35 12.56 -7.35
N SER A 77 -13.47 12.72 -6.62
CA SER A 77 -13.51 13.59 -5.43
C SER A 77 -12.58 13.07 -4.33
N ASN A 78 -12.14 13.95 -3.43
CA ASN A 78 -11.29 13.56 -2.30
C ASN A 78 -11.99 12.54 -1.39
N ALA A 79 -13.32 12.64 -1.27
CA ALA A 79 -14.13 11.69 -0.50
C ALA A 79 -14.14 10.30 -1.13
N VAL A 80 -14.38 10.18 -2.44
CA VAL A 80 -14.34 8.89 -3.16
C VAL A 80 -12.95 8.29 -3.11
N PHE A 81 -11.93 9.10 -3.42
CA PHE A 81 -10.55 8.64 -3.41
C PHE A 81 -10.13 8.15 -2.03
N ALA A 82 -10.50 8.86 -0.96
CA ALA A 82 -10.24 8.43 0.41
C ALA A 82 -10.92 7.09 0.72
N LYS A 83 -12.16 6.87 0.26
CA LYS A 83 -12.85 5.58 0.40
C LYS A 83 -12.13 4.45 -0.34
N GLN A 84 -11.65 4.71 -1.56
CA GLN A 84 -10.88 3.72 -2.33
C GLN A 84 -9.55 3.37 -1.64
N CYS A 85 -8.85 4.36 -1.08
CA CYS A 85 -7.62 4.16 -0.31
C CYS A 85 -7.89 3.33 0.97
N ASN A 86 -8.95 3.66 1.71
CA ASN A 86 -9.38 2.86 2.87
C ASN A 86 -9.72 1.43 2.49
N ALA A 87 -10.45 1.24 1.39
CA ALA A 87 -10.77 -0.09 0.88
C ALA A 87 -9.49 -0.88 0.60
N PHE A 88 -8.51 -0.27 -0.08
CA PHE A 88 -7.21 -0.89 -0.32
C PHE A 88 -6.52 -1.32 0.99
N HIS A 89 -6.44 -0.45 1.99
CA HIS A 89 -5.82 -0.78 3.28
C HIS A 89 -6.57 -1.90 4.01
N ALA A 90 -7.90 -1.88 4.00
CA ALA A 90 -8.72 -2.92 4.61
C ALA A 90 -8.54 -4.28 3.92
N PHE A 91 -8.55 -4.32 2.58
CA PHE A 91 -8.37 -5.56 1.81
C PHE A 91 -6.98 -6.16 1.99
N THR A 92 -5.94 -5.32 1.95
CA THR A 92 -4.55 -5.78 2.06
C THR A 92 -4.13 -6.11 3.49
N LEU A 93 -4.81 -5.55 4.51
CA LEU A 93 -4.52 -5.84 5.91
C LEU A 93 -4.56 -7.34 6.22
N LYS A 94 -5.56 -8.06 5.72
CA LYS A 94 -5.66 -9.51 5.93
C LYS A 94 -4.48 -10.24 5.29
N MET A 95 -4.12 -9.88 4.06
CA MET A 95 -2.99 -10.50 3.36
C MET A 95 -1.68 -10.29 4.13
N PHE A 96 -1.43 -9.07 4.60
CA PHE A 96 -0.23 -8.75 5.38
C PHE A 96 -0.23 -9.44 6.75
N TYR A 97 -1.39 -9.55 7.39
CA TYR A 97 -1.53 -10.31 8.63
C TYR A 97 -1.22 -11.80 8.43
N ASP A 98 -1.75 -12.42 7.38
CA ASP A 98 -1.46 -13.82 7.06
C ASP A 98 0.04 -14.02 6.77
N CYS A 99 0.66 -13.12 6.00
CA CYS A 99 2.11 -13.12 5.77
C CYS A 99 2.91 -12.98 7.07
N ALA A 100 2.48 -12.10 7.98
CA ALA A 100 3.12 -11.94 9.29
C ALA A 100 3.05 -13.23 10.11
N ARG A 101 1.89 -13.87 10.18
CA ARG A 101 1.71 -15.14 10.91
C ARG A 101 2.54 -16.28 10.32
N VAL A 102 2.49 -16.46 9.01
CA VAL A 102 3.21 -17.53 8.32
C VAL A 102 4.72 -17.35 8.47
N THR A 103 5.21 -16.12 8.36
CA THR A 103 6.64 -15.84 8.54
C THR A 103 7.07 -16.14 9.96
N TYR A 104 6.28 -15.73 10.96
CA TYR A 104 6.61 -15.94 12.37
C TYR A 104 6.58 -17.42 12.79
N ALA A 105 5.69 -18.22 12.22
CA ALA A 105 5.56 -19.65 12.54
C ALA A 105 6.68 -20.53 11.95
N ARG A 106 7.60 -19.99 11.14
CA ARG A 106 8.71 -20.77 10.55
C ARG A 106 9.82 -21.00 11.58
N ARG A 107 10.31 -22.25 11.63
CA ARG A 107 11.41 -22.71 12.50
C ARG A 107 12.72 -21.93 12.31
N GLN A 108 12.95 -21.36 11.14
CA GLN A 108 14.02 -20.41 10.86
C GLN A 108 13.40 -19.07 10.48
N THR A 109 12.96 -18.34 11.50
CA THR A 109 12.39 -17.01 11.34
C THR A 109 13.53 -16.04 11.07
N VAL A 110 13.59 -15.46 9.87
CA VAL A 110 14.41 -14.27 9.66
C VAL A 110 13.69 -13.14 10.39
N GLU A 111 14.14 -12.80 11.59
CA GLU A 111 13.46 -11.90 12.53
C GLU A 111 13.02 -10.59 11.86
N PHE A 112 13.89 -9.99 11.04
CA PHE A 112 13.59 -8.80 10.26
C PHE A 112 12.38 -8.96 9.32
N VAL A 113 12.23 -10.10 8.64
CA VAL A 113 11.11 -10.34 7.70
C VAL A 113 9.80 -10.40 8.48
N ALA A 114 9.79 -11.02 9.66
CA ALA A 114 8.63 -11.02 10.54
C ALA A 114 8.29 -9.61 11.05
N GLN A 115 9.30 -8.81 11.42
CA GLN A 115 9.10 -7.41 11.83
C GLN A 115 8.60 -6.53 10.67
N THR A 116 9.07 -6.77 9.45
CA THR A 116 8.61 -6.04 8.25
C THR A 116 7.12 -6.25 8.02
N TRP A 117 6.64 -7.50 8.09
CA TRP A 117 5.21 -7.77 7.93
C TRP A 117 4.36 -7.18 9.07
N LYS A 118 4.87 -7.20 10.31
CA LYS A 118 4.21 -6.52 11.44
C LYS A 118 4.12 -5.02 11.22
N LEU A 119 5.19 -4.39 10.71
CA LEU A 119 5.20 -2.97 10.37
C LEU A 119 4.19 -2.66 9.25
N GLN A 120 4.11 -3.50 8.21
CA GLN A 120 3.12 -3.35 7.15
C GLN A 120 1.68 -3.45 7.68
N VAL A 121 1.41 -4.39 8.58
CA VAL A 121 0.12 -4.48 9.28
C VAL A 121 -0.15 -3.20 10.08
N ALA A 122 0.82 -2.74 10.88
CA ALA A 122 0.67 -1.53 11.69
C ALA A 122 0.41 -0.28 10.86
N VAL A 123 1.14 -0.09 9.76
CA VAL A 123 0.95 1.03 8.82
C VAL A 123 -0.44 0.96 8.17
N ASN A 124 -0.90 -0.21 7.71
CA ASN A 124 -2.23 -0.33 7.12
C ASN A 124 -3.35 -0.06 8.13
N VAL A 125 -3.20 -0.52 9.38
CA VAL A 125 -4.15 -0.16 10.45
C VAL A 125 -4.15 1.34 10.69
N ALA A 126 -2.99 1.97 10.82
CA ALA A 126 -2.88 3.41 11.05
C ALA A 126 -3.50 4.23 9.92
N LEU A 127 -3.21 3.89 8.67
CA LEU A 127 -3.76 4.57 7.49
C LEU A 127 -5.27 4.35 7.35
N LEU A 128 -5.76 3.15 7.65
CA LEU A 128 -7.19 2.84 7.65
C LEU A 128 -7.93 3.62 8.76
N LEU A 129 -7.37 3.68 9.97
CA LEU A 129 -7.95 4.43 11.08
C LEU A 129 -7.98 5.93 10.77
N TRP A 130 -6.87 6.47 10.23
CA TRP A 130 -6.83 7.86 9.80
C TRP A 130 -7.92 8.13 8.75
N GLY A 131 -7.95 7.38 7.65
CA GLY A 131 -8.97 7.58 6.62
C GLY A 131 -10.41 7.31 7.10
N THR A 132 -10.63 6.42 8.07
CA THR A 132 -11.95 6.20 8.68
C THR A 132 -12.37 7.41 9.52
N SER A 133 -11.45 7.96 10.32
CA SER A 133 -11.71 9.15 11.11
C SER A 133 -11.98 10.38 10.23
N THR A 134 -11.25 10.55 9.12
CA THR A 134 -11.41 11.69 8.21
C THR A 134 -12.75 11.62 7.46
N THR A 135 -13.19 10.43 7.06
CA THR A 135 -14.48 10.20 6.39
C THR A 135 -15.69 10.29 7.32
N GLY A 136 -15.49 10.54 8.62
CA GLY A 136 -16.56 10.67 9.60
C GLY A 136 -17.06 9.33 10.14
N GLY A 137 -16.19 8.33 10.20
CA GLY A 137 -16.46 7.03 10.80
C GLY A 137 -16.83 5.93 9.79
N LEU A 138 -16.80 4.68 10.27
CA LEU A 138 -17.00 3.48 9.45
C LEU A 138 -18.33 3.49 8.68
N LYS A 139 -19.40 3.98 9.31
CA LYS A 139 -20.73 4.08 8.68
C LYS A 139 -20.71 4.96 7.43
N ASN A 140 -19.95 6.05 7.44
CA ASN A 140 -19.87 6.97 6.29
C ASN A 140 -18.88 6.48 5.23
N MET A 141 -17.84 5.74 5.64
CA MET A 141 -16.94 5.06 4.71
C MET A 141 -17.68 4.04 3.82
N LEU A 142 -18.65 3.30 4.38
CA LEU A 142 -19.39 2.24 3.69
C LEU A 142 -20.58 2.73 2.87
N LYS A 143 -21.00 3.99 3.01
CA LYS A 143 -22.10 4.54 2.22
C LYS A 143 -21.64 4.72 0.76
N ARG A 144 -22.48 4.29 -0.18
CA ARG A 144 -22.42 4.79 -1.56
C ARG A 144 -22.68 6.29 -1.53
N ASP A 145 -21.91 7.02 -2.33
CA ASP A 145 -22.13 8.44 -2.56
C ASP A 145 -23.52 8.70 -3.13
#